data_AF-A0A0L6JMC9-F1
#
_entry.id   AF-A0A0L6JMC9-F1
#
_cell.length_a   1.000
_cell.length_b   1.000
_cell.length_c   1.000
_cell.angle_alpha   90.00
_cell.angle_beta   90.00
_cell.angle_gamma   90.00
#
_symmetry.space_group_name_H-M   'P 1'
#
loop_
_entity.id
_entity.type
_entity.pdbx_description
1 polymer ?
#
loop_
_entity_poly.entity_id
_entity_poly.type
_entity_poly.pdbx_seq_one_letter_code
_entity_poly.pdbx_strand_id
1 'polypeptide(L)'
;MEYCLSKEFARKLCIMLDTGLISYQHYSRWCDEIIETFEKPPYWIIELSLKRDVHEAYNVVCEFIYSEPCIKFKDIDDLYVACLFLSYERGKITWESFLLKAGQFTDGSDSAKHECEYFYMMLNDYENSDYLKTIEENQRKEITNEFKLEIDEISRDYSIFNKYL
;
A
#
# COMPACT_ATOMS: atom_id res chain seq x y z
N MET A 1 -14.32 -16.98 8.49
CA MET A 1 -13.29 -15.91 8.43
C MET A 1 -14.06 -14.62 8.64
N GLU A 2 -13.71 -13.82 9.64
CA GLU A 2 -14.40 -12.54 9.89
C GLU A 2 -13.75 -11.48 9.00
N TYR A 3 -14.53 -10.89 8.09
CA TYR A 3 -14.03 -9.84 7.21
C TYR A 3 -14.09 -8.49 7.94
N CYS A 4 -12.92 -7.90 8.20
CA CYS A 4 -12.85 -6.54 8.74
C CYS A 4 -13.08 -5.52 7.62
N LEU A 5 -14.32 -5.07 7.44
CA LEU A 5 -14.72 -4.09 6.42
C LEU A 5 -14.84 -2.67 6.99
N SER A 6 -13.94 -2.33 7.92
CA SER A 6 -13.92 -1.01 8.56
C SER A 6 -13.36 0.07 7.63
N LYS A 7 -13.69 1.34 7.90
CA LYS A 7 -13.09 2.48 7.18
C LYS A 7 -11.58 2.58 7.39
N GLU A 8 -11.08 2.15 8.55
CA GLU A 8 -9.64 2.08 8.82
C GLU A 8 -8.96 1.07 7.89
N PHE A 9 -9.55 -0.13 7.73
CA PHE A 9 -9.04 -1.11 6.78
C PHE A 9 -9.15 -0.62 5.34
N ALA A 10 -10.27 0.01 4.96
CA ALA A 10 -10.46 0.58 3.63
C ALA A 10 -9.37 1.62 3.27
N ARG A 11 -8.91 2.43 4.23
CA ARG A 11 -7.79 3.37 3.98
C ARG A 11 -6.49 2.64 3.63
N LYS A 12 -6.19 1.54 4.32
CA LYS A 12 -5.05 0.69 3.99
C LYS A 12 -5.23 0.05 2.61
N LEU A 13 -6.45 -0.39 2.29
CA LEU A 13 -6.78 -0.92 0.97
C LEU A 13 -6.52 0.12 -0.14
N CYS A 14 -6.87 1.39 0.06
CA CYS A 14 -6.52 2.48 -0.85
C CYS A 14 -5.01 2.60 -1.08
N ILE A 15 -4.21 2.57 -0.01
CA ILE A 15 -2.74 2.60 -0.12
C ILE A 15 -2.23 1.38 -0.91
N MET A 16 -2.74 0.19 -0.62
CA MET A 16 -2.31 -1.02 -1.33
C MET A 16 -2.67 -0.98 -2.83
N LEU A 17 -3.81 -0.37 -3.18
CA LEU A 17 -4.20 -0.13 -4.57
C LEU A 17 -3.26 0.88 -5.23
N ASP A 18 -3.05 2.03 -4.59
CA ASP A 18 -2.28 3.15 -5.16
C ASP A 18 -0.80 2.79 -5.38
N THR A 19 -0.20 2.08 -4.42
CA THR A 19 1.18 1.59 -4.51
C THR A 19 1.35 0.40 -5.46
N GLY A 20 0.26 -0.19 -5.95
CA GLY A 20 0.27 -1.40 -6.78
C GLY A 20 0.59 -2.69 -6.00
N LEU A 21 0.61 -2.64 -4.66
CA LEU A 21 0.80 -3.82 -3.83
C LEU A 21 -0.30 -4.86 -4.07
N ILE A 22 -1.52 -4.44 -4.37
CA ILE A 22 -2.59 -5.32 -4.88
C ILE A 22 -3.05 -4.88 -6.26
N SER A 23 -3.58 -5.83 -7.03
CA SER A 23 -4.10 -5.61 -8.39
C SER A 23 -5.53 -6.11 -8.51
N TYR A 24 -6.17 -5.88 -9.65
CA TYR A 24 -7.51 -6.39 -9.96
C TYR A 24 -7.69 -7.87 -9.62
N GLN A 25 -6.71 -8.71 -9.94
CA GLN A 25 -6.78 -10.15 -9.66
C GLN A 25 -6.89 -10.46 -8.17
N HIS A 26 -6.30 -9.62 -7.31
CA HIS A 26 -6.35 -9.80 -5.86
C HIS A 26 -7.70 -9.37 -5.30
N TYR A 27 -8.11 -8.13 -5.59
CA TYR A 27 -9.31 -7.56 -4.94
C TYR A 27 -10.61 -8.10 -5.53
N SER A 28 -10.67 -8.48 -6.81
CA SER A 28 -11.88 -9.07 -7.40
C SER A 28 -12.26 -10.37 -6.69
N ARG A 29 -11.32 -11.31 -6.57
CA ARG A 29 -11.53 -12.59 -5.85
C ARG A 29 -11.87 -12.39 -4.38
N TRP A 30 -11.22 -11.41 -3.74
CA TRP A 30 -11.55 -11.03 -2.37
C TRP A 30 -12.99 -10.51 -2.24
N CYS A 31 -13.44 -9.66 -3.17
CA CYS A 31 -14.81 -9.17 -3.18
C CYS A 31 -15.81 -10.29 -3.46
N ASP A 32 -15.52 -11.19 -4.40
CA ASP A 32 -16.39 -12.33 -4.74
C ASP A 32 -16.65 -13.20 -3.50
N GLU A 33 -15.61 -13.54 -2.73
CA GLU A 33 -15.78 -14.34 -1.51
C GLU A 33 -16.62 -13.62 -0.44
N ILE A 34 -16.50 -12.29 -0.31
CA ILE A 34 -17.35 -11.50 0.58
C ILE A 34 -18.81 -11.52 0.07
N ILE A 35 -19.02 -11.32 -1.22
CA ILE A 35 -20.36 -11.29 -1.83
C ILE A 35 -21.06 -12.64 -1.65
N GLU A 36 -20.35 -13.76 -1.79
CA GLU A 36 -20.89 -15.10 -1.56
C GLU A 36 -21.16 -15.40 -0.08
N THR A 37 -20.40 -14.80 0.83
CA THR A 37 -20.52 -15.07 2.27
C THR A 37 -21.65 -14.29 2.94
N PHE A 38 -21.88 -13.04 2.52
CA PHE A 38 -22.87 -12.16 3.16
C PHE A 38 -24.23 -12.25 2.46
N GLU A 39 -25.32 -12.46 3.21
CA GLU A 39 -26.68 -12.40 2.65
C GLU A 39 -27.00 -11.01 2.05
N LYS A 40 -26.41 -9.95 2.64
CA LYS A 40 -26.50 -8.57 2.17
C LYS A 40 -25.10 -7.95 2.19
N PRO A 41 -24.30 -8.12 1.13
CA PRO A 41 -22.95 -7.59 1.09
C PRO A 41 -22.95 -6.05 1.07
N PRO A 42 -21.94 -5.39 1.64
CA PRO A 42 -21.83 -3.93 1.58
C PRO A 42 -21.75 -3.42 0.13
N TYR A 43 -22.46 -2.34 -0.16
CA TYR A 43 -22.56 -1.82 -1.53
C TYR A 43 -21.20 -1.50 -2.16
N TRP A 44 -20.29 -0.88 -1.42
CA TRP A 44 -18.94 -0.55 -1.92
C TRP A 44 -18.12 -1.78 -2.33
N ILE A 45 -18.36 -2.94 -1.71
CA ILE A 45 -17.71 -4.22 -2.11
C ILE A 45 -18.27 -4.70 -3.45
N ILE A 46 -19.58 -4.58 -3.65
CA ILE A 46 -20.23 -4.91 -4.92
C ILE A 46 -19.72 -3.99 -6.02
N GLU A 47 -19.59 -2.69 -5.76
CA GLU A 47 -19.05 -1.75 -6.74
C GLU A 47 -17.59 -2.02 -7.06
N LEU A 48 -16.77 -2.28 -6.02
CA LEU A 48 -15.35 -2.57 -6.18
C LEU A 48 -15.11 -3.82 -7.02
N SER A 49 -15.94 -4.87 -6.88
CA SER A 49 -15.78 -6.11 -7.66
C SER A 49 -15.95 -5.90 -9.18
N LEU A 50 -16.70 -4.85 -9.57
CA LEU A 50 -16.96 -4.51 -10.96
C LEU A 50 -15.86 -3.65 -11.58
N LYS A 51 -14.99 -3.03 -10.78
CA LYS A 51 -13.92 -2.16 -11.27
C LYS A 51 -12.72 -2.99 -11.68
N ARG A 52 -12.31 -2.88 -12.95
CA ARG A 52 -11.07 -3.49 -13.45
C ARG A 52 -9.89 -2.53 -13.40
N ASP A 53 -10.18 -1.26 -13.63
CA ASP A 53 -9.21 -0.20 -13.54
C ASP A 53 -8.89 0.10 -12.06
N VAL A 54 -7.60 0.21 -11.73
CA VAL A 54 -7.16 0.39 -10.34
C VAL A 54 -7.50 1.80 -9.83
N HIS A 55 -7.53 2.81 -10.69
CA HIS A 55 -7.91 4.16 -10.31
C HIS A 55 -9.42 4.25 -10.02
N GLU A 56 -10.25 3.60 -10.83
CA GLU A 56 -11.69 3.46 -10.52
C GLU A 56 -11.92 2.68 -9.22
N ALA A 57 -11.17 1.60 -8.99
CA ALA A 57 -11.24 0.83 -7.74
C ALA A 57 -10.85 1.68 -6.53
N TYR A 58 -9.78 2.46 -6.64
CA TYR A 58 -9.35 3.41 -5.61
C TYR A 58 -10.46 4.42 -5.28
N ASN A 59 -11.12 4.98 -6.29
CA ASN A 59 -12.19 5.96 -6.10
C ASN A 59 -13.39 5.36 -5.34
N VAL A 60 -13.81 4.13 -5.66
CA VAL A 60 -14.89 3.43 -4.92
C VAL A 60 -14.55 3.30 -3.43
N VAL A 61 -13.32 2.90 -3.11
CA VAL A 61 -12.89 2.75 -1.71
C VAL A 61 -12.81 4.10 -1.00
N CYS A 62 -12.31 5.15 -1.68
CA CYS A 62 -12.30 6.51 -1.17
C CYS A 62 -13.70 7.06 -0.88
N GLU A 63 -14.66 6.85 -1.78
CA GLU A 63 -16.06 7.23 -1.57
C GLU A 63 -16.64 6.56 -0.32
N PHE A 64 -16.32 5.28 -0.09
CA PHE A 64 -16.70 4.59 1.14
C PHE A 64 -16.05 5.20 2.40
N ILE A 65 -14.74 5.47 2.37
CA ILE A 65 -14.01 6.06 3.49
C ILE A 65 -14.64 7.39 3.90
N TYR A 66 -14.91 8.27 2.93
CA TYR A 66 -15.38 9.64 3.15
C TYR A 66 -16.90 9.81 3.04
N SER A 67 -17.65 8.70 3.03
CA SER A 67 -19.12 8.67 2.98
C SER A 67 -19.81 9.36 4.16
N GLU A 68 -19.12 9.57 5.28
CA GLU A 68 -19.65 10.25 6.46
C GLU A 68 -18.76 11.46 6.82
N PRO A 69 -19.36 12.58 7.26
CA PRO A 69 -18.60 13.77 7.61
C PRO A 69 -17.83 13.61 8.93
N CYS A 70 -16.78 14.43 9.09
CA CYS A 70 -16.05 14.63 10.35
C CYS A 70 -15.34 13.39 10.93
N ILE A 71 -15.01 12.40 10.10
CA ILE A 71 -14.22 11.25 10.55
C ILE A 71 -12.77 11.71 10.77
N LYS A 72 -12.26 11.46 11.99
CA LYS A 72 -10.85 11.65 12.30
C LYS A 72 -10.14 10.33 12.15
N PHE A 73 -9.09 10.33 11.36
CA PHE A 73 -8.25 9.17 11.18
C PHE A 73 -6.85 9.41 11.75
N LYS A 74 -6.16 8.32 12.09
CA LYS A 74 -4.73 8.35 12.36
C LYS A 74 -3.96 8.51 11.04
N ASP A 75 -2.81 9.14 11.11
CA ASP A 75 -1.85 9.20 10.00
C ASP A 75 -1.37 7.81 9.59
N ILE A 76 -1.22 7.60 8.28
CA ILE A 76 -0.87 6.32 7.66
C ILE A 76 0.22 6.47 6.60
N ASP A 77 0.93 7.59 6.62
CA ASP A 77 1.88 7.96 5.57
C ASP A 77 3.07 6.98 5.54
N ASP A 78 3.53 6.52 6.71
CA ASP A 78 4.55 5.47 6.79
C ASP A 78 4.06 4.10 6.28
N LEU A 79 2.74 3.83 6.33
CA LEU A 79 2.16 2.62 5.73
C LEU A 79 2.24 2.65 4.19
N TYR A 80 2.29 3.84 3.60
CA TYR A 80 2.51 4.00 2.16
C TYR A 80 3.90 3.52 1.76
N VAL A 81 4.93 3.99 2.48
CA VAL A 81 6.32 3.57 2.28
C VAL A 81 6.46 2.07 2.48
N ALA A 82 5.83 1.51 3.53
CA ALA A 82 5.82 0.06 3.76
C ALA A 82 5.16 -0.72 2.59
N CYS A 83 4.07 -0.21 2.01
CA CYS A 83 3.43 -0.83 0.85
C CYS A 83 4.32 -0.80 -0.41
N LEU A 84 5.01 0.33 -0.66
CA LEU A 84 6.00 0.41 -1.74
C LEU A 84 7.14 -0.58 -1.52
N PHE A 85 7.67 -0.67 -0.31
CA PHE A 85 8.74 -1.61 0.04
C PHE A 85 8.32 -3.07 -0.19
N LEU A 86 7.12 -3.45 0.24
CA LEU A 86 6.57 -4.79 -0.01
C LEU A 86 6.30 -5.07 -1.50
N SER A 87 6.00 -4.03 -2.28
CA SER A 87 5.89 -4.14 -3.74
C SER A 87 7.25 -4.41 -4.38
N TYR A 88 8.30 -3.75 -3.89
CA TYR A 88 9.69 -4.01 -4.29
C TYR A 88 10.12 -5.44 -3.92
N GLU A 89 9.89 -5.89 -2.68
CA GLU A 89 10.24 -7.26 -2.24
C GLU A 89 9.55 -8.35 -3.08
N ARG A 90 8.40 -8.03 -3.69
CA ARG A 90 7.65 -8.90 -4.59
C ARG A 90 8.03 -8.77 -6.06
N GLY A 91 9.04 -7.96 -6.38
CA GLY A 91 9.51 -7.73 -7.75
C GLY A 91 8.53 -6.94 -8.62
N LYS A 92 7.56 -6.22 -8.01
CA LYS A 92 6.59 -5.41 -8.76
C LYS A 92 7.16 -4.06 -9.19
N ILE A 93 8.14 -3.55 -8.46
CA ILE A 93 8.88 -2.32 -8.74
C ILE A 93 10.37 -2.55 -8.47
N THR A 94 11.23 -1.73 -9.07
CA THR A 94 12.68 -1.74 -8.81
C THR A 94 13.02 -0.99 -7.53
N TRP A 95 14.25 -1.16 -7.02
CA TRP A 95 14.74 -0.40 -5.87
C TRP A 95 14.74 1.11 -6.13
N GLU A 96 15.20 1.52 -7.31
CA GLU A 96 15.13 2.91 -7.80
C GLU A 96 13.70 3.45 -7.77
N SER A 97 12.74 2.68 -8.31
CA SER A 97 11.33 3.06 -8.31
C SER A 97 10.74 3.17 -6.90
N PHE A 98 11.17 2.31 -5.96
CA PHE A 98 10.80 2.41 -4.56
C PHE A 98 11.27 3.73 -3.95
N LEU A 99 12.57 4.04 -4.07
CA LEU A 99 13.16 5.25 -3.49
C LEU A 99 12.56 6.52 -4.09
N LEU A 100 12.41 6.58 -5.41
CA LEU A 100 11.82 7.73 -6.10
C LEU A 100 10.38 7.98 -5.65
N LYS A 101 9.53 6.94 -5.63
CA LYS A 101 8.12 7.08 -5.23
C LYS A 101 7.97 7.39 -3.74
N ALA A 102 8.82 6.80 -2.89
CA ALA A 102 8.81 7.10 -1.46
C ALA A 102 9.17 8.57 -1.21
N GLY A 103 10.24 9.08 -1.84
CA GLY A 103 10.62 10.49 -1.75
C GLY A 103 9.54 11.44 -2.29
N GLN A 104 8.92 11.11 -3.43
CA GLN A 104 7.81 11.91 -3.98
C GLN A 104 6.59 11.97 -3.04
N PHE A 105 6.28 10.85 -2.40
CA PHE A 105 5.16 10.79 -1.47
C PHE A 105 5.47 11.57 -0.18
N THR A 106 6.66 11.40 0.40
CA THR A 106 6.99 12.07 1.66
C THR A 106 7.25 13.56 1.52
N ASP A 107 7.57 14.06 0.32
CA ASP A 107 7.65 15.50 0.03
C ASP A 107 6.29 16.22 0.24
N GLY A 108 5.19 15.51 -0.02
CA GLY A 108 3.83 16.00 0.16
C GLY A 108 3.18 15.61 1.50
N SER A 109 3.93 15.00 2.41
CA SER A 109 3.43 14.45 3.67
C SER A 109 3.97 15.21 4.87
N ASP A 110 3.08 15.70 5.73
CA ASP A 110 3.45 16.35 7.00
C ASP A 110 3.65 15.34 8.16
N SER A 111 3.35 14.06 7.92
CA SER A 111 3.27 13.04 8.98
C SER A 111 4.19 11.82 8.79
N ALA A 112 4.89 11.75 7.65
CA ALA A 112 5.90 10.73 7.42
C ALA A 112 7.05 10.84 8.43
N LYS A 113 7.56 9.70 8.89
CA LYS A 113 8.69 9.63 9.83
C LYS A 113 9.97 10.25 9.27
N HIS A 114 10.17 10.12 7.97
CA HIS A 114 11.34 10.61 7.25
C HIS A 114 10.90 11.53 6.10
N GLU A 115 11.59 12.66 5.97
CA GLU A 115 11.39 13.64 4.89
C GLU A 115 11.86 13.08 3.53
N CYS A 116 11.54 13.77 2.43
CA CYS A 116 11.86 13.30 1.08
C CYS A 116 13.37 13.15 0.83
N GLU A 117 14.19 13.98 1.47
CA GLU A 117 15.64 13.94 1.42
C GLU A 117 16.21 12.59 1.83
N TYR A 118 15.59 11.90 2.80
CA TYR A 118 16.04 10.58 3.25
C TYR A 118 16.07 9.58 2.09
N PHE A 119 15.00 9.53 1.30
CA PHE A 119 14.89 8.63 0.15
C PHE A 119 15.70 9.11 -1.05
N TYR A 120 15.74 10.42 -1.32
CA TYR A 120 16.51 10.97 -2.43
C TYR A 120 18.02 10.85 -2.20
N MET A 121 18.51 10.98 -0.97
CA MET A 121 19.91 10.70 -0.66
C MET A 121 20.27 9.23 -0.93
N MET A 122 19.42 8.29 -0.51
CA MET A 122 19.61 6.88 -0.85
C MET A 122 19.59 6.63 -2.36
N LEU A 123 18.71 7.30 -3.09
CA LEU A 123 18.61 7.18 -4.55
C LEU A 123 19.89 7.67 -5.22
N ASN A 124 20.38 8.85 -4.82
CA ASN A 124 21.63 9.41 -5.32
C ASN A 124 22.81 8.49 -5.03
N ASP A 125 22.92 7.91 -3.83
CA ASP A 125 23.99 6.99 -3.49
C ASP A 125 23.94 5.71 -4.33
N TYR A 126 22.74 5.20 -4.59
CA TYR A 126 22.53 4.02 -5.44
C TYR A 126 22.90 4.29 -6.90
N GLU A 127 22.44 5.42 -7.46
CA GLU A 127 22.75 5.84 -8.83
C GLU A 127 24.24 6.13 -9.02
N ASN A 128 24.87 6.88 -8.10
CA ASN A 128 26.30 7.20 -8.14
C ASN A 128 27.20 5.96 -7.98
N SER A 129 26.65 4.87 -7.43
CA SER A 129 27.34 3.60 -7.34
C SER A 129 27.26 2.76 -8.62
N ASP A 130 26.64 3.25 -9.70
CA ASP A 130 26.27 2.46 -10.88
C ASP A 130 25.37 1.26 -10.50
N TYR A 131 24.40 1.48 -9.62
CA TYR A 131 23.39 0.49 -9.20
C TYR A 131 24.02 -0.75 -8.53
N LEU A 132 25.07 -0.56 -7.72
CA LEU A 132 25.73 -1.67 -7.04
C LEU A 132 24.79 -2.35 -6.04
N LYS A 133 24.65 -3.67 -6.20
CA LYS A 133 23.83 -4.51 -5.32
C LYS A 133 24.18 -4.39 -3.83
N THR A 134 25.45 -4.15 -3.50
CA THR A 134 25.88 -3.97 -2.11
C THR A 134 25.30 -2.71 -1.46
N ILE A 135 25.08 -1.64 -2.25
CA ILE A 135 24.44 -0.41 -1.75
C ILE A 135 22.96 -0.68 -1.48
N GLU A 136 22.26 -1.29 -2.45
CA GLU A 136 20.87 -1.73 -2.30
C GLU A 136 20.67 -2.65 -1.08
N GLU A 137 21.53 -3.65 -0.90
CA GLU A 137 21.44 -4.58 0.24
C GLU A 137 21.62 -3.89 1.60
N ASN A 138 22.41 -2.82 1.68
CA ASN A 138 22.60 -2.06 2.90
C ASN A 138 21.40 -1.13 3.17
N GLN A 139 20.96 -0.38 2.17
CA GLN A 139 19.80 0.50 2.29
C GLN A 139 18.53 -0.29 2.59
N ARG A 140 18.36 -1.47 1.96
CA ARG A 140 17.26 -2.39 2.25
C ARG A 140 17.20 -2.80 3.71
N LYS A 141 18.35 -3.10 4.34
CA LYS A 141 18.41 -3.43 5.78
C LYS A 141 18.00 -2.24 6.62
N GLU A 142 18.44 -1.04 6.24
CA GLU A 142 18.08 0.20 6.91
C GLU A 142 16.57 0.43 6.87
N ILE A 143 15.97 0.43 5.69
CA ILE A 143 14.51 0.58 5.50
C ILE A 143 13.73 -0.48 6.27
N THR A 144 14.18 -1.74 6.23
CA THR A 144 13.53 -2.83 6.98
C THR A 144 13.51 -2.57 8.48
N ASN A 145 14.58 -1.99 9.03
CA ASN A 145 14.65 -1.66 10.46
C ASN A 145 13.81 -0.42 10.79
N GLU A 146 13.89 0.61 9.95
CA GLU A 146 13.22 1.90 10.16
C GLU A 146 11.69 1.82 10.09
N PHE A 147 11.17 1.00 9.17
CA PHE A 147 9.74 0.83 8.89
C PHE A 147 9.20 -0.54 9.35
N LYS A 148 9.89 -1.20 10.28
CA LYS A 148 9.58 -2.58 10.69
C LYS A 148 8.11 -2.75 11.11
N LEU A 149 7.59 -1.83 11.91
CA LEU A 149 6.24 -1.94 12.47
C LEU A 149 5.18 -1.82 11.37
N GLU A 150 5.40 -0.90 10.44
CA GLU A 150 4.53 -0.61 9.30
C GLU A 150 4.56 -1.74 8.28
N ILE A 151 5.75 -2.28 8.01
CA ILE A 151 5.95 -3.47 7.17
C ILE A 151 5.23 -4.68 7.78
N ASP A 152 5.36 -4.92 9.09
CA ASP A 152 4.68 -6.01 9.79
C ASP A 152 3.15 -5.82 9.79
N GLU A 153 2.67 -4.57 9.91
CA GLU A 153 1.26 -4.23 9.84
C GLU A 153 0.67 -4.50 8.45
N ILE A 154 1.25 -3.91 7.40
CA ILE A 154 0.79 -4.14 6.03
C ILE A 154 0.93 -5.60 5.63
N SER A 155 1.99 -6.29 6.06
CA SER A 155 2.16 -7.72 5.75
C SER A 155 1.02 -8.57 6.33
N ARG A 156 0.53 -8.25 7.53
CA ARG A 156 -0.63 -8.91 8.13
C ARG A 156 -1.90 -8.62 7.35
N ASP A 157 -2.16 -7.37 7.02
CA ASP A 157 -3.35 -6.97 6.26
C ASP A 157 -3.33 -7.54 4.83
N TYR A 158 -2.17 -7.53 4.17
CA TYR A 158 -1.96 -8.11 2.85
C TYR A 158 -2.18 -9.63 2.83
N SER A 159 -1.96 -10.32 3.96
CA SER A 159 -2.04 -11.78 4.02
C SER A 159 -3.40 -12.35 3.59
N ILE A 160 -4.47 -11.56 3.68
CA ILE A 160 -5.80 -11.93 3.19
C ILE A 160 -5.82 -12.20 1.69
N PHE A 161 -4.90 -11.58 0.94
CA PHE A 161 -4.79 -11.70 -0.51
C PHE A 161 -3.84 -12.82 -0.98
N ASN A 162 -3.09 -13.45 -0.06
CA ASN A 162 -2.11 -14.49 -0.42
C ASN A 162 -2.73 -15.69 -1.15
N LYS A 163 -4.00 -16.00 -0.88
CA LYS A 163 -4.75 -17.09 -1.53
C LYS A 163 -5.24 -16.74 -2.95
N TYR A 164 -5.06 -15.51 -3.39
CA TYR A 164 -5.52 -15.01 -4.69
C TYR A 164 -4.38 -14.75 -5.68
N LEU A 165 -3.13 -15.08 -5.30
CA LEU A 165 -1.93 -15.05 -6.14
C LEU A 165 -1.94 -16.14 -7.22
#